data_AF-A0A3M5UPV5-F1
#
_entry.id   AF-A0A3M5UPV5-F1
#
_cell.length_a   1.000
_cell.length_b   1.000
_cell.length_c   1.000
_cell.angle_alpha   90.00
_cell.angle_beta   90.00
_cell.angle_gamma   90.00
#
_symmetry.space_group_name_H-M   'P 1'
#
loop_
_entity.id
_entity.type
_entity.pdbx_description
1 polymer ?
#
loop_
_entity_poly.entity_id
_entity_poly.type
_entity_poly.pdbx_seq_one_letter_code
_entity_poly.pdbx_strand_id
1 'polypeptide(L)' 'MAPVTLLAVAPGRYDLYFRDATHSGFGVLRARDLTIEAVGAQLNADSRSSIA' A
#
# COMPACT_ATOMS: atom_id res chain seq x y z
N MET A 1 4.13 14.67 0.53
CA MET A 1 3.65 13.65 1.47
C MET A 1 2.92 12.58 0.66
N ALA A 2 3.47 11.37 0.51
CA ALA A 2 2.94 10.35 -0.41
C ALA A 2 1.61 9.72 0.11
N PRO A 3 0.64 9.41 -0.77
CA PRO A 3 -0.64 8.80 -0.39
C PRO A 3 -0.52 7.31 -0.04
N VAL A 4 0.51 6.64 -0.56
CA VAL A 4 0.79 5.22 -0.34
C VAL A 4 2.26 5.06 0.03
N THR A 5 2.57 4.13 0.92
CA THR A 5 3.94 3.74 1.27
C THR A 5 4.15 2.25 1.08
N LEU A 6 5.25 1.89 0.44
CA LEU A 6 5.75 0.51 0.32
C LEU A 6 6.95 0.33 1.24
N LEU A 7 6.80 -0.49 2.27
CA LEU A 7 7.86 -0.80 3.20
C LEU A 7 8.51 -2.12 2.80
N ALA A 8 9.79 -2.09 2.41
CA ALA A 8 10.54 -3.30 2.12
C ALA A 8 10.81 -4.08 3.42
N VAL A 9 10.29 -5.31 3.51
CA VAL A 9 10.46 -6.19 4.68
C VAL A 9 11.46 -7.32 4.41
N ALA A 10 11.63 -7.69 3.14
CA ALA A 10 12.64 -8.60 2.64
C ALA A 10 12.92 -8.29 1.14
N PRO A 11 13.98 -8.85 0.53
CA PRO A 11 14.23 -8.65 -0.90
C PRO A 11 13.03 -9.05 -1.76
N GLY A 12 12.48 -8.09 -2.50
CA GLY A 12 11.29 -8.29 -3.35
C GLY A 12 9.96 -8.41 -2.61
N ARG A 13 9.93 -8.18 -1.28
CA ARG A 13 8.74 -8.26 -0.43
C ARG A 13 8.43 -6.93 0.24
N TYR A 14 7.17 -6.54 0.19
CA TYR A 14 6.70 -5.24 0.62
C TYR A 14 5.42 -5.33 1.45
N ASP A 15 5.38 -4.57 2.53
CA ASP A 15 4.15 -4.24 3.23
C ASP A 15 3.58 -2.94 2.65
N LEU A 16 2.26 -2.92 2.41
CA LEU A 16 1.56 -1.82 1.78
C LEU A 16 0.78 -1.02 2.82
N TYR A 17 1.13 0.26 2.96
CA TYR A 17 0.47 1.19 3.87
C TYR A 17 -0.24 2.30 3.10
N PHE A 18 -1.45 2.62 3.52
CA PHE A 18 -2.22 3.74 2.99
C PHE A 18 -2.19 4.88 3.99
N ARG A 19 -2.03 6.10 3.47
CA ARG A 19 -2.06 7.29 4.30
C ARG A 19 -3.40 7.40 5.01
N ASP A 20 -3.32 7.57 6.32
CA ASP A 20 -4.46 7.91 7.16
C ASP A 20 -4.05 9.11 8.02
N ALA A 21 -4.80 10.20 7.92
CA ALA A 21 -4.48 11.45 8.64
C ALA A 21 -4.67 11.32 10.16
N THR A 22 -5.37 10.29 10.61
CA THR A 22 -5.57 10.00 12.04
C THR A 22 -4.40 9.22 12.65
N HIS A 23 -3.56 8.59 11.82
CA HIS A 23 -2.41 7.79 12.25
C HIS A 23 -1.09 8.49 11.94
N SER A 24 -0.25 8.67 12.96
CA SER A 24 1.14 9.10 12.77
C SER A 24 1.97 8.00 12.07
N GLY A 25 2.93 8.39 11.23
CA GLY A 25 3.84 7.46 10.55
C GLY A 25 3.39 7.12 9.13
N PHE A 26 3.46 5.84 8.75
CA PHE A 26 3.15 5.37 7.39
C PHE A 26 1.65 5.24 7.11
N GLY A 27 0.80 5.36 8.15
CA GLY A 27 -0.65 5.23 8.05
C GLY A 27 -1.14 3.82 8.41
N VAL A 28 -2.14 3.33 7.69
CA VAL A 28 -2.82 2.05 7.97
C VAL A 28 -2.27 0.95 7.07
N LEU A 29 -1.91 -0.18 7.68
CA LEU A 29 -1.48 -1.37 6.97
C LEU A 29 -2.64 -2.01 6.21
N ARG A 30 -2.48 -2.17 4.90
CA ARG A 30 -3.50 -2.75 4.01
C ARG A 30 -3.20 -4.19 3.64
N ALA A 31 -1.94 -4.53 3.45
CA ALA A 31 -1.50 -5.87 3.10
C ALA A 31 -0.01 -6.06 3.45
N ARG A 32 0.39 -7.32 3.63
CA ARG A 32 1.75 -7.70 4.04
C ARG A 32 2.39 -8.66 3.05
N ASP A 33 3.72 -8.71 3.05
CA ASP A 33 4.54 -9.68 2.29
C ASP A 33 4.23 -9.75 0.78
N LEU A 34 3.90 -8.61 0.18
CA LEU A 34 3.54 -8.53 -1.23
C LEU A 34 4.76 -8.46 -2.13
N THR A 35 4.68 -9.08 -3.30
CA THR A 35 5.58 -8.76 -4.41
C THR A 35 5.20 -7.41 -5.04
N ILE A 36 6.12 -6.80 -5.79
CA ILE A 36 5.85 -5.54 -6.48
C ILE A 36 4.69 -5.64 -7.49
N GLU A 37 4.53 -6.81 -8.11
CA GLU A 37 3.44 -7.10 -9.05
C GLU A 37 2.10 -7.17 -8.31
N ALA A 38 2.05 -7.84 -7.16
CA ALA A 38 0.85 -7.93 -6.33
C ALA A 38 0.43 -6.55 -5.79
N VAL A 39 1.40 -5.72 -5.41
CA VAL A 39 1.16 -4.30 -5.07
C VAL A 39 0.48 -3.57 -6.23
N GLY A 40 1.01 -3.68 -7.45
CA GLY A 40 0.44 -3.02 -8.62
C GLY A 40 -0.99 -3.47 -8.91
N ALA A 41 -1.27 -4.78 -8.80
CA ALA A 41 -2.61 -5.32 -8.95
C ALA A 41 -3.58 -4.76 -7.89
N GLN A 42 -3.15 -4.69 -6.62
CA GLN A 42 -3.96 -4.15 -5.53
C GLN A 42 -4.26 -2.66 -5.72
N LEU A 43 -3.26 -1.85 -6.09
CA LEU A 43 -3.46 -0.43 -6.34
C LEU A 43 -4.40 -0.16 -7.52
N ASN A 44 -4.30 -0.96 -8.59
CA ASN A 44 -5.22 -0.87 -9.72
C ASN A 44 -6.68 -1.22 -9.33
N ALA A 45 -6.87 -2.25 -8.49
CA ALA A 45 -8.20 -2.63 -8.01
C ALA A 45 -8.81 -1.56 -7.10
N ASP A 46 -8.01 -0.98 -6.21
CA ASP A 46 -8.44 0.09 -5.30
C ASP A 46 -8.79 1.38 -6.08
N SER A 47 -7.96 1.74 -7.08
CA SER A 47 -8.21 2.90 -7.95
C SER A 47 -9.53 2.81 -8.71
N ARG A 48 -9.89 1.61 -9.20
CA ARG A 48 -11.20 1.38 -9.84
C ARG A 48 -12.36 1.49 -8.86
N SER A 49 -12.15 1.10 -7.60
CA SER A 49 -13.19 1.18 -6.57
C SER A 49 -13.53 2.63 -6.18
N SER A 50 -12.56 3.55 -6.32
CA SER A 50 -12.75 4.98 -6.05
C SER A 50 -13.42 5.77 -7.19
N ILE A 51 -13.67 5.15 -8.35
CA ILE A 51 -14.26 5.80 -9.54
C ILE A 51 -15.75 5.41 -9.75
N ALA A 52 -16.29 4.51 -8.91
CA ALA A 52 -17.70 4.12 -8.91
C ALA A 52 -18.53 4.99 -7.96
#